data_AF-A0A917HQH4-F1
#
_entry.id   AF-A0A917HQH4-F1
#
_cell.length_a   1.000
_cell.length_b   1.000
_cell.length_c   1.000
_cell.angle_alpha   90.00
_cell.angle_beta   90.00
_cell.angle_gamma   90.00
#
_symmetry.space_group_name_H-M   'P 1'
#
loop_
_entity.id
_entity.type
_entity.pdbx_description
1 polymer ?
#
loop_
_entity_poly.entity_id
_entity_poly.type
_entity_poly.pdbx_seq_one_letter_code
_entity_poly.pdbx_strand_id
1 'polypeptide(L)' 'MEPLNEYLLLEAYKKAIDLDLDREFLTILECEIKRREINPLHYFKAGYPKSNDTKCSLLGNK' A
#
# COMPACT_ATOMS: atom_id res chain seq x y z
N MET A 1 -6.16 -14.52 4.61
CA MET A 1 -5.00 -13.63 4.45
C MET A 1 -4.50 -13.29 5.83
N GLU A 2 -3.21 -13.44 6.10
CA GLU A 2 -2.65 -12.82 7.30
C GLU A 2 -2.90 -11.31 7.24
N PRO A 3 -3.15 -10.64 8.38
CA PRO A 3 -3.35 -9.20 8.38
C PRO A 3 -2.09 -8.53 7.83
N LEU A 4 -2.24 -7.88 6.66
CA LEU A 4 -1.24 -6.95 6.13
C LEU A 4 -0.78 -6.02 7.24
N ASN A 5 0.53 -5.85 7.42
CA ASN A 5 1.06 -4.81 8.32
C ASN A 5 0.48 -3.45 7.88
N GLU A 6 0.11 -2.60 8.84
CA GLU A 6 -0.43 -1.25 8.60
C GLU A 6 0.42 -0.45 7.60
N TYR A 7 1.75 -0.54 7.71
CA TYR A 7 2.68 0.10 6.78
C TYR A 7 2.46 -0.39 5.33
N LEU A 8 2.35 -1.71 5.15
CA LEU A 8 2.22 -2.31 3.82
C LEU A 8 0.83 -2.04 3.22
N LEU A 9 -0.21 -1.98 4.05
CA LEU A 9 -1.56 -1.57 3.62
C LEU A 9 -1.57 -0.13 3.10
N LEU A 10 -0.92 0.80 3.81
CA LEU A 10 -0.83 2.20 3.41
C LEU A 10 0.07 2.41 2.18
N GLU A 11 1.18 1.69 2.07
CA GLU A 11 1.99 1.68 0.84
C GLU A 11 1.21 1.15 -0.35
N ALA A 12 0.47 0.05 -0.18
CA ALA A 12 -0.35 -0.52 -1.24
C ALA A 12 -1.43 0.47 -1.69
N TYR A 13 -2.10 1.13 -0.75
CA TYR A 13 -3.10 2.16 -1.06
C TYR A 13 -2.52 3.34 -1.84
N LYS A 14 -1.35 3.86 -1.41
CA LYS A 14 -0.68 4.94 -2.12
C LYS A 14 -0.25 4.51 -3.53
N LYS A 15 0.41 3.35 -3.66
CA LYS A 15 0.83 2.83 -4.97
C LYS A 15 -0.35 2.57 -5.90
N ALA A 16 -1.48 2.12 -5.36
CA ALA A 16 -2.70 1.91 -6.14
C ALA A 16 -3.25 3.22 -6.73
N ILE A 17 -3.18 4.32 -5.97
CA ILE A 17 -3.52 5.66 -6.46
C ILE A 17 -2.51 6.13 -7.51
N ASP A 18 -1.20 5.99 -7.23
CA ASP A 18 -0.13 6.44 -8.13
C ASP A 18 -0.15 5.69 -9.48
N LEU A 19 -0.63 4.44 -9.49
CA LEU A 19 -0.75 3.60 -10.68
C LEU A 19 -2.12 3.67 -11.36
N ASP A 20 -3.03 4.51 -10.87
CA ASP A 20 -4.41 4.63 -11.37
C ASP A 20 -5.11 3.26 -11.49
N LEU A 21 -4.99 2.45 -10.43
CA LEU A 21 -5.63 1.14 -10.38
C LEU A 21 -7.15 1.28 -10.25
N ASP A 22 -7.83 0.18 -10.57
CA ASP A 22 -9.28 0.10 -10.52
C ASP A 22 -9.88 0.56 -9.17
N ARG A 23 -11.05 1.19 -9.27
CA ARG A 23 -11.78 1.78 -8.15
C ARG A 23 -12.28 0.72 -7.17
N GLU A 24 -12.63 -0.48 -7.62
CA GLU A 24 -13.03 -1.58 -6.73
C GLU A 24 -11.85 -2.00 -5.85
N PHE A 25 -10.64 -2.11 -6.42
CA PHE A 25 -9.41 -2.37 -5.67
C PHE A 25 -9.11 -1.27 -4.64
N LEU A 26 -9.21 0.00 -5.04
CA LEU A 26 -9.06 1.14 -4.12
C LEU A 26 -10.08 1.09 -2.98
N THR A 27 -11.33 0.73 -3.28
CA THR A 27 -12.41 0.63 -2.30
C THR A 27 -12.11 -0.44 -1.24
N ILE A 28 -11.54 -1.58 -1.66
CA ILE A 28 -11.14 -2.65 -0.72
C ILE A 28 -10.08 -2.15 0.26
N LEU A 29 -9.07 -1.41 -0.23
CA LEU A 29 -8.01 -0.86 0.61
C LEU A 29 -8.54 0.21 1.57
N GLU A 30 -9.41 1.12 1.09
CA GLU A 30 -10.06 2.11 1.95
C GLU A 30 -10.90 1.49 3.06
N CYS A 31 -11.67 0.45 2.73
CA CYS A 31 -12.49 -0.27 3.70
C CYS A 31 -11.63 -0.89 4.80
N GLU A 32 -10.49 -1.49 4.45
CA GLU A 32 -9.59 -2.09 5.42
C GLU A 32 -8.87 -1.05 6.29
N ILE A 33 -8.48 0.09 5.71
CA ILE A 33 -7.90 1.23 6.45
C ILE A 33 -8.91 1.77 7.47
N LYS A 34 -10.17 1.98 7.04
CA LYS A 34 -11.26 2.45 7.92
C LYS A 34 -11.58 1.44 9.01
N ARG A 35 -11.64 0.15 8.68
CA ARG A 35 -11.93 -0.94 9.63
C ARG A 35 -10.90 -1.02 10.76
N ARG A 36 -9.65 -0.65 10.48
CA ARG A 36 -8.54 -0.65 11.44
C ARG A 36 -8.29 0.69 12.10
N GLU A 37 -9.10 1.71 11.79
CA GLU A 37 -8.95 3.08 12.33
C GLU A 37 -7.55 3.69 12.08
N ILE A 38 -6.90 3.30 10.98
CA ILE A 38 -5.57 3.80 10.61
C ILE A 38 -5.73 5.20 10.03
N ASN A 39 -4.98 6.18 10.55
CA ASN A 39 -4.98 7.54 10.03
C ASN A 39 -3.93 7.71 8.89
N PRO A 40 -4.32 7.78 7.61
CA PRO A 40 -3.37 7.86 6.50
C PRO A 40 -2.57 9.18 6.51
N LEU A 41 -3.12 10.24 7.11
CA LEU A 41 -2.45 11.55 7.17
C LEU A 41 -1.17 11.48 8.02
N HIS A 42 -1.15 10.66 9.07
CA HIS A 42 0.05 10.45 9.88
C HIS A 42 1.16 9.78 9.07
N TYR A 43 0.78 8.85 8.20
CA TYR A 43 1.70 8.14 7.33
C TYR A 43 2.26 9.04 6.21
N PHE A 44 1.39 9.80 5.55
CA PHE A 44 1.82 10.64 4.42
C PHE A 44 2.58 11.90 4.85
N LYS A 45 2.32 12.47 6.04
CA LYS A 45 3.04 13.65 6.54
C LYS A 45 4.43 13.33 7.09
N ALA A 46 4.62 12.16 7.68
CA ALA A 46 5.86 11.83 8.39
C ALA A 46 7.05 11.54 7.45
N GLY A 47 6.87 11.63 6.11
CA GLY A 47 7.95 11.37 5.17
C GLY A 47 8.58 9.99 5.39
N TYR A 48 7.79 9.02 5.87
CA TYR A 48 8.24 7.66 6.17
C TYR A 48 9.07 7.15 5.00
N PRO A 49 10.19 6.47 5.27
CA PRO A 49 11.13 6.10 4.23
C PRO A 49 10.37 5.35 3.15
N LYS A 50 10.49 5.85 1.91
CA LYS A 50 10.19 5.08 0.70
C LYS A 50 10.79 3.71 0.95
N SER A 51 10.01 2.63 0.89
CA SER A 51 10.57 1.30 1.11
C SER A 51 11.81 1.13 0.23
N ASN A 52 12.98 1.10 0.88
CA ASN A 52 14.21 0.65 0.27
C ASN A 52 14.10 -0.87 0.30
N ASP A 53 14.33 -1.50 -0.84
CA ASP A 53 14.28 -2.95 -1.05
C ASP A 53 12.85 -3.53 -1.21
N THR A 54 12.55 -4.34 -2.23
CA THR A 54 13.47 -5.24 -2.93
C THR A 54 13.05 -5.31 -4.39
N LYS A 55 14.06 -5.24 -5.26
CA LYS A 55 14.06 -5.75 -6.64
C LYS A 55 13.09 -6.93 -6.74
N CYS A 56 11.93 -6.70 -7.35
CA CYS A 56 11.08 -7.79 -7.78
C CYS A 56 11.83 -8.44 -8.94
N SER A 57 12.69 -9.40 -8.62
CA SER A 57 13.31 -10.31 -9.58
C SER A 57 12.23 -11.23 -10.13
N LEU A 58 11.27 -10.68 -10.87
CA LEU A 58 10.28 -11.44 -11.61
C LEU A 58 10.57 -11.48 -13.11
N LEU A 59 11.80 -11.15 -13.54
CA LEU A 59 12.20 -11.34 -14.93
C LEU A 59 13.68 -11.74 -15.02
N GLY A 60 13.90 -13.01 -15.31
CA GLY A 60 15.15 -13.53 -15.87
C GLY A 60 15.27 -15.02 -15.55
N ASN A 61 15.42 -15.95 -16.50
CA ASN A 61 15.50 -15.91 -17.95
C ASN A 61 15.30 -17.37 -18.41
N LYS A 62 14.64 -17.54 -19.57
CA LYS A 62 14.67 -18.70 -20.49
C LYS A 62 14.22 -20.07 -19.99
#